data_AF-A0A848W3N6-F1
#
_entry.id   AF-A0A848W3N6-F1
#
_cell.length_a   1.000
_cell.length_b   1.000
_cell.length_c   1.000
_cell.angle_alpha   90.00
_cell.angle_beta   90.00
_cell.angle_gamma   90.00
#
_symmetry.space_group_name_H-M   'P 1'
#
loop_
_entity.id
_entity.type
_entity.pdbx_description
1 polymer ?
#
loop_
_entity_poly.entity_id
_entity_poly.type
_entity_poly.pdbx_seq_one_letter_code
_entity_poly.pdbx_strand_id
1 'polypeptide(L)'
;MLSAFRVSPKHLIATAVIALALALPQPSAMAAGELDTLDKGPAVGTQIPDPFMAPDQNNKIRDFSSLTGKNGLIVLFSRSFEW
;
A
#
# COMPACT_ATOMS: atom_id res chain seq x y z
N MET A 1 5.10 57.82 -19.38
CA MET A 1 6.44 57.25 -19.60
C MET A 1 6.43 55.84 -19.03
N LEU A 2 6.46 54.79 -19.87
CA LEU A 2 6.59 53.41 -19.39
C LEU A 2 8.07 53.12 -19.17
N SER A 3 8.49 53.00 -17.91
CA SER A 3 9.82 52.50 -17.55
C SER A 3 9.91 51.02 -17.92
N ALA A 4 10.62 50.71 -19.00
CA ALA A 4 10.93 49.34 -19.38
C ALA A 4 11.84 48.71 -18.32
N PHE A 5 11.32 47.72 -17.60
CA PHE A 5 12.07 46.97 -16.60
C PHE A 5 13.18 46.18 -17.31
N ARG A 6 14.41 46.69 -17.27
CA ARG A 6 15.55 46.10 -17.97
C ARG A 6 16.11 44.95 -17.11
N VAL A 7 15.62 43.74 -17.35
CA VAL A 7 16.11 42.53 -16.67
C VAL A 7 17.56 42.29 -17.13
N SER A 8 18.52 42.37 -16.20
CA SER A 8 19.94 42.09 -16.48
C SER A 8 20.13 40.64 -16.93
N PRO A 9 21.07 40.32 -17.84
CA PRO A 9 21.25 38.96 -18.37
C PRO A 9 21.45 37.89 -17.30
N LYS A 10 22.04 38.27 -16.16
CA LYS A 10 22.25 37.39 -14.99
C LYS A 10 20.94 36.99 -14.30
N HIS A 11 19.94 37.88 -14.33
CA HIS A 11 18.61 37.61 -13.79
C HIS A 11 17.74 36.81 -14.76
N LEU A 12 17.97 36.93 -16.09
CA LEU A 12 17.30 36.09 -17.10
C LEU A 12 17.62 34.62 -16.91
N ILE A 13 18.89 34.29 -16.66
CA ILE A 13 19.34 32.92 -16.41
C ILE A 13 18.72 32.39 -15.10
N ALA A 14 18.74 33.18 -14.03
CA ALA A 14 18.16 32.78 -12.76
C ALA A 14 16.64 32.52 -12.85
N THR A 15 15.89 33.37 -13.59
CA THR A 15 14.45 33.15 -13.81
C THR A 15 14.17 31.94 -14.69
N ALA A 16 15.00 31.66 -15.69
CA ALA A 16 14.84 30.49 -16.54
C ALA A 16 15.03 29.17 -15.77
N VAL A 17 15.98 29.13 -14.84
CA VAL A 17 16.23 27.94 -13.99
C VAL A 17 15.07 27.68 -13.03
N ILE A 18 14.50 28.73 -12.43
CA ILE A 18 13.35 28.58 -11.52
C ILE A 18 12.08 28.15 -12.29
N ALA A 19 11.84 28.75 -13.46
CA ALA A 19 10.72 28.34 -14.31
C ALA A 19 10.85 26.89 -14.80
N LEU A 20 12.07 26.44 -15.10
CA LEU A 20 12.33 25.05 -15.49
C LEU A 20 12.12 24.08 -14.32
N ALA A 21 12.50 24.46 -13.10
CA ALA A 21 12.30 23.63 -11.91
C ALA A 21 10.80 23.44 -11.56
N LEU A 22 9.95 24.42 -11.88
CA LEU A 22 8.50 24.35 -11.68
C LEU A 22 7.76 23.56 -12.78
N ALA A 23 8.37 23.40 -13.95
CA ALA A 23 7.79 22.64 -15.06
C ALA A 23 8.03 21.13 -14.96
N LEU A 24 8.88 20.69 -14.02
CA LEU A 24 9.12 19.27 -13.79
C LEU A 24 7.93 18.64 -13.03
N PRO A 25 7.47 17.44 -13.44
CA PRO A 25 6.45 16.72 -12.71
C PRO A 25 6.93 16.47 -11.28
N GLN A 26 6.22 17.03 -10.31
CA GLN A 26 6.52 16.79 -8.91
C GLN A 26 6.13 15.36 -8.57
N PRO A 27 6.95 14.61 -7.80
CA PRO A 27 6.51 13.35 -7.26
C PRO A 27 5.31 13.63 -6.36
N SER A 28 4.14 13.15 -6.77
CA SER A 28 2.97 13.11 -5.90
C SER A 28 3.36 12.27 -4.69
N ALA A 29 3.47 12.90 -3.52
CA ALA A 29 3.47 12.17 -2.27
C ALA A 29 2.18 11.34 -2.28
N MET A 30 2.30 10.04 -2.49
CA MET A 30 1.18 9.13 -2.27
C MET A 30 0.78 9.36 -0.83
N ALA A 31 -0.40 9.95 -0.62
CA ALA A 31 -1.02 9.92 0.68
C ALA A 31 -0.99 8.45 1.10
N ALA A 32 -0.28 8.15 2.18
CA ALA A 32 -0.39 6.87 2.84
C ALA A 32 -1.87 6.78 3.23
N GLY A 33 -2.67 6.11 2.39
CA GLY A 33 -4.06 5.85 2.67
C GLY A 33 -4.09 5.21 4.04
N GLU A 34 -4.88 5.81 4.92
CA GLU A 34 -5.12 5.39 6.29
C GLU A 34 -5.30 3.87 6.33
N LEU A 35 -4.26 3.15 6.73
CA LEU A 35 -4.34 1.73 7.02
C LEU A 35 -4.90 1.59 8.43
N ASP A 36 -6.21 1.76 8.57
CA ASP A 36 -6.90 1.17 9.70
C ASP A 36 -8.33 0.73 9.33
N THR A 37 -8.41 -0.37 8.60
CA THR A 37 -9.63 -1.18 8.50
C THR A 37 -9.57 -2.34 9.49
N LEU A 38 -8.95 -2.18 10.67
CA LEU A 38 -8.88 -3.22 11.69
C LEU A 38 -10.22 -3.39 12.44
N ASP A 39 -11.32 -3.26 11.72
CA ASP A 39 -12.65 -3.55 12.20
C ASP A 39 -13.04 -4.94 11.66
N LYS A 40 -13.01 -5.92 12.58
CA LYS A 40 -13.78 -7.18 12.58
C LYS A 40 -13.35 -8.24 11.55
N GLY A 41 -12.64 -9.25 12.04
CA GLY A 41 -12.58 -10.56 11.38
C GLY A 41 -13.99 -11.12 11.06
N PRO A 42 -14.09 -12.23 10.32
CA PRO A 42 -15.37 -12.74 9.84
C PRO A 42 -16.37 -12.90 11.00
N ALA A 43 -17.60 -12.43 10.79
CA ALA A 43 -18.66 -12.54 11.78
C ALA A 43 -19.00 -14.00 12.07
N VAL A 44 -19.50 -14.30 13.27
CA VAL A 44 -19.97 -15.66 13.61
C VAL A 44 -21.05 -16.10 12.62
N GLY A 45 -20.89 -17.31 12.07
CA GLY A 45 -21.78 -17.87 11.04
C GLY A 45 -21.40 -17.50 9.61
N THR A 46 -20.40 -16.63 9.40
CA THR A 46 -19.84 -16.40 8.06
C THR A 46 -19.27 -17.69 7.51
N GLN A 47 -19.61 -18.01 6.26
CA GLN A 47 -19.08 -19.19 5.59
C GLN A 47 -17.59 -19.00 5.29
N ILE A 48 -16.80 -20.05 5.54
CA ILE A 48 -15.39 -20.06 5.15
C ILE A 48 -15.29 -19.97 3.62
N PRO A 49 -14.41 -19.11 3.06
CA PRO A 49 -14.21 -19.02 1.63
C PRO A 49 -13.81 -20.37 1.01
N ASP A 50 -14.30 -20.65 -0.20
CA ASP A 50 -13.93 -21.83 -0.97
C ASP A 50 -13.23 -21.37 -2.28
N PRO A 51 -11.99 -21.79 -2.57
CA PRO A 51 -11.18 -22.73 -1.78
C PRO A 51 -10.46 -22.08 -0.59
N PHE A 52 -10.51 -22.74 0.57
CA PHE A 52 -9.59 -22.49 1.69
C PHE A 52 -8.51 -23.58 1.71
N MET A 53 -7.35 -23.26 1.14
CA MET A 53 -6.24 -24.19 0.99
C MET A 53 -4.90 -23.53 1.28
N ALA A 54 -3.99 -24.25 1.94
CA ALA A 54 -2.63 -23.80 2.18
C ALA A 54 -1.66 -25.00 2.27
N PRO A 55 -0.38 -24.83 1.91
CA PRO A 55 0.65 -25.82 2.20
C PRO A 55 0.93 -25.91 3.70
N ASP A 56 1.12 -27.12 4.21
CA ASP A 56 1.62 -27.35 5.57
C ASP A 56 3.15 -27.28 5.65
N GLN A 57 3.71 -27.55 6.83
CA GLN A 57 5.16 -27.56 7.09
C GLN A 57 5.93 -28.60 6.26
N ASN A 58 5.23 -29.55 5.64
CA ASN A 58 5.79 -30.57 4.77
C ASN A 58 5.46 -30.30 3.29
N ASN A 59 5.01 -29.08 2.97
CA ASN A 59 4.59 -28.64 1.64
C ASN A 59 3.42 -29.45 1.06
N LYS A 60 2.66 -30.15 1.91
CA LYS A 60 1.45 -30.86 1.49
C LYS A 60 0.28 -29.88 1.54
N ILE A 61 -0.45 -29.78 0.43
CA ILE A 61 -1.66 -28.97 0.37
C ILE A 61 -2.72 -29.56 1.31
N ARG A 62 -3.23 -28.71 2.20
CA ARG A 62 -4.36 -28.98 3.08
C ARG A 62 -5.51 -28.08 2.71
N ASP A 63 -6.72 -28.60 2.83
CA ASP A 63 -7.96 -27.87 2.66
C ASP A 63 -8.73 -27.79 3.99
N PHE A 64 -9.78 -26.97 4.03
CA PHE A 64 -10.61 -26.83 5.23
C PHE A 64 -11.23 -28.16 5.70
N SER A 65 -11.67 -29.01 4.77
CA SER A 65 -12.34 -30.28 5.06
C SER A 65 -11.41 -31.27 5.78
N SER A 66 -10.17 -31.40 5.28
CA SER A 66 -9.14 -32.28 5.82
C SER A 66 -8.56 -31.82 7.16
N LEU A 67 -8.70 -30.53 7.49
CA LEU A 67 -8.26 -29.95 8.76
C LEU A 67 -9.36 -29.92 9.83
N THR A 68 -10.63 -29.94 9.43
CA THR A 68 -11.76 -29.84 10.37
C THR A 68 -12.00 -31.16 11.09
N GLY A 69 -12.05 -31.10 12.43
CA GLY A 69 -12.37 -32.23 13.29
C GLY A 69 -13.79 -32.21 13.83
N LYS A 70 -14.13 -33.20 14.67
CA LYS A 70 -15.42 -33.30 15.38
C LYS A 70 -15.81 -32.02 16.13
N ASN A 71 -14.83 -31.27 16.62
CA ASN A 71 -15.03 -30.06 17.43
C ASN A 71 -14.75 -28.76 16.64
N GLY A 72 -14.64 -28.85 15.30
CA GLY A 72 -14.29 -27.70 14.46
C GLY A 72 -12.78 -27.52 14.27
N LEU A 73 -12.39 -26.32 13.86
CA LEU A 73 -11.03 -25.91 13.53
C LEU A 73 -10.75 -24.52 14.11
N ILE A 74 -9.56 -24.33 14.68
CA ILE A 74 -9.05 -23.01 15.07
C ILE A 74 -8.04 -22.57 13.99
N VAL A 75 -8.24 -21.39 13.42
CA VAL A 75 -7.32 -20.77 12.47
C VAL A 75 -6.60 -19.62 13.16
N LEU A 76 -5.29 -19.75 13.34
CA LEU A 76 -4.45 -18.73 13.95
C LEU A 76 -3.64 -18.01 12.87
N PHE A 77 -3.89 -16.72 12.71
CA PHE A 77 -3.08 -15.85 11.86
C PHE A 77 -1.94 -15.25 12.68
N SER A 78 -0.70 -15.51 12.27
CA SER A 78 0.49 -14.89 12.87
C SER A 78 1.28 -14.18 11.79
N ARG A 79 1.69 -12.94 12.05
CA ARG A 79 2.67 -12.25 11.21
C ARG A 79 4.05 -12.56 11.77
N SER A 80 4.85 -13.32 11.03
CA SER A 80 6.27 -13.48 11.34
C SER A 80 6.99 -12.19 11.02
N PHE A 81 7.85 -11.72 11.93
CA PHE A 81 8.89 -10.77 11.58
C PHE A 81 10.08 -11.60 11.08
N GLU A 82 10.56 -11.31 9.87
CA GLU A 82 11.94 -11.66 9.54
C GLU A 82 12.83 -10.88 10.50
N TRP A 83 13.74 -11.58 11.17
CA TRP A 83 14.74 -11.01 12.06
C TRP A 83 16.10 -11.04 11.38
#